data_AF-A0A7X9CI34-F1
#
_entry.id   AF-A0A7X9CI34-F1
#
_cell.length_a   1.000
_cell.length_b   1.000
_cell.length_c   1.000
_cell.angle_alpha   90.00
_cell.angle_beta   90.00
_cell.angle_gamma   90.00
#
_symmetry.space_group_name_H-M   'P 1'
#
loop_
_entity.id
_entity.type
_entity.pdbx_description
1 polymer ?
#
loop_
_entity_poly.entity_id
_entity_poly.type
_entity_poly.pdbx_seq_one_letter_code
_entity_poly.pdbx_strand_id
1 'polypeptide(L)'
;MHPFVHLHVHSQYSLLDGQASIQRLVDKAMNDGMPAIALTDHGAMYGIKEFLNYCNKKNGPHKTEIAKLRKEIDSLKNEDDSTGRKAALQQQLQAAEQKLFKPIVGCECYLARRDRFSQSEKIDGSGWHLVVLAKNLTGYKNLVKLVSKSWTEGFYYRPRIDKELLEQ
;
A
#
# COMPACT_ATOMS: atom_id res chain seq x y z
N MET A 1 -4.19 -10.35 -21.58
CA MET A 1 -4.74 -10.04 -20.25
C MET A 1 -4.73 -8.52 -20.09
N HIS A 2 -5.81 -7.92 -19.62
CA HIS A 2 -5.84 -6.46 -19.43
C HIS A 2 -4.99 -6.07 -18.20
N PRO A 3 -4.31 -4.90 -18.22
CA PRO A 3 -3.60 -4.40 -17.04
C PRO A 3 -4.55 -4.32 -15.84
N PHE A 4 -4.16 -4.94 -14.73
CA PHE A 4 -4.99 -5.02 -13.53
C PHE A 4 -4.13 -4.92 -12.26
N VAL A 5 -4.71 -4.36 -11.20
CA VAL A 5 -4.10 -4.21 -9.88
C VAL A 5 -5.15 -4.52 -8.82
N HIS A 6 -4.85 -5.47 -7.92
CA HIS A 6 -5.71 -5.71 -6.77
C HIS A 6 -5.54 -4.59 -5.73
N LEU A 7 -6.66 -3.92 -5.40
CA LEU A 7 -6.72 -2.85 -4.41
C LEU A 7 -7.39 -3.26 -3.08
N HIS A 8 -7.95 -4.47 -3.02
CA HIS A 8 -8.56 -5.06 -1.84
C HIS A 8 -8.01 -6.47 -1.70
N VAL A 9 -7.08 -6.65 -0.75
CA VAL A 9 -6.33 -7.90 -0.55
C VAL A 9 -6.07 -8.11 0.94
N HIS A 10 -6.36 -9.31 1.40
CA HIS A 10 -6.08 -9.78 2.76
C HIS A 10 -4.83 -10.64 2.78
N SER A 11 -3.97 -10.38 3.75
CA SER A 11 -2.86 -11.26 4.10
C SER A 11 -3.20 -12.12 5.33
N GLN A 12 -2.26 -12.98 5.72
CA GLN A 12 -2.28 -13.73 6.98
C GLN A 12 -2.47 -12.87 8.24
N TYR A 13 -2.34 -11.53 8.15
CA TYR A 13 -2.59 -10.62 9.27
C TYR A 13 -4.08 -10.28 9.47
N SER A 14 -4.95 -10.65 8.53
CA SER A 14 -6.38 -10.79 8.79
C SER A 14 -6.61 -12.13 9.51
N LEU A 15 -6.39 -12.16 10.82
CA LEU A 15 -6.15 -13.39 11.60
C LEU A 15 -7.26 -14.46 11.56
N LEU A 16 -8.49 -14.09 11.21
CA LEU A 16 -9.64 -15.00 11.26
C LEU A 16 -9.99 -15.64 9.91
N ASP A 17 -9.40 -15.16 8.81
CA ASP A 17 -9.82 -15.49 7.44
C ASP A 17 -8.69 -15.38 6.40
N GLY A 18 -7.75 -14.46 6.60
CA GLY A 18 -6.60 -14.27 5.73
C GLY A 18 -5.63 -15.46 5.79
N GLN A 19 -5.35 -16.04 4.62
CA GLN A 19 -4.50 -17.24 4.50
C GLN A 19 -3.17 -16.97 3.77
N ALA A 20 -3.12 -15.95 2.92
CA ALA A 20 -1.98 -15.73 2.03
C ALA A 20 -0.86 -14.94 2.72
N SER A 21 0.38 -15.45 2.63
CA SER A 21 1.52 -14.69 3.13
C SER A 21 1.84 -13.48 2.26
N ILE A 22 2.38 -12.44 2.89
CA ILE A 22 2.77 -11.20 2.22
C ILE A 22 3.72 -11.48 1.05
N GLN A 23 4.70 -12.37 1.25
CA GLN A 23 5.67 -12.72 0.20
C GLN A 23 4.97 -13.35 -1.00
N ARG A 24 4.06 -14.31 -0.77
CA ARG A 24 3.34 -15.00 -1.84
C ARG A 24 2.41 -14.07 -2.60
N LEU A 25 1.74 -13.14 -1.91
CA LEU A 25 0.89 -12.12 -2.55
C LEU A 25 1.70 -11.22 -3.49
N VAL A 26 2.83 -10.69 -2.99
CA VAL A 26 3.71 -9.82 -3.77
C VAL A 26 4.32 -10.56 -4.96
N ASP A 27 4.85 -11.77 -4.73
CA ASP A 27 5.47 -12.57 -5.79
C ASP A 27 4.45 -12.95 -6.87
N LYS A 28 3.22 -13.32 -6.48
CA LYS A 28 2.16 -13.63 -7.44
C LYS A 28 1.80 -12.44 -8.30
N ALA A 29 1.60 -11.27 -7.69
CA ALA A 29 1.26 -10.05 -8.42
C ALA A 29 2.37 -9.65 -9.41
N MET A 30 3.64 -9.72 -8.99
CA MET A 30 4.78 -9.48 -9.87
C MET A 30 4.84 -10.48 -11.04
N ASN A 31 4.65 -11.78 -10.76
CA ASN A 31 4.68 -12.84 -11.77
C ASN A 31 3.53 -12.72 -12.79
N ASP A 32 2.39 -12.18 -12.38
CA ASP A 32 1.25 -11.87 -13.25
C ASP A 32 1.43 -10.58 -14.06
N GLY A 33 2.56 -9.88 -13.90
CA GLY A 33 2.85 -8.63 -14.58
C GLY A 33 2.10 -7.41 -14.02
N MET A 34 1.58 -7.50 -12.78
CA MET A 34 0.93 -6.37 -12.14
C MET A 34 1.97 -5.36 -11.65
N PRO A 35 1.78 -4.05 -11.90
CA PRO A 35 2.74 -3.03 -11.46
C PRO A 35 2.63 -2.70 -9.96
N ALA A 36 1.57 -3.14 -9.30
CA ALA A 36 1.24 -2.78 -7.94
C ALA A 36 0.34 -3.82 -7.27
N ILE A 37 0.25 -3.75 -5.94
CA ILE A 37 -0.77 -4.42 -5.13
C ILE A 37 -1.05 -3.59 -3.88
N ALA A 38 -2.29 -3.61 -3.39
CA ALA A 38 -2.62 -3.07 -2.07
C ALA A 38 -2.63 -4.16 -1.00
N LEU A 39 -2.37 -3.77 0.25
CA LEU A 39 -2.63 -4.60 1.42
C LEU A 39 -3.68 -3.91 2.30
N THR A 40 -4.81 -4.57 2.52
CA THR A 40 -6.01 -4.02 3.18
C THR A 40 -6.58 -5.02 4.19
N ASP A 41 -5.78 -5.39 5.18
CA ASP A 41 -6.21 -6.32 6.22
C ASP A 41 -7.38 -5.79 7.06
N HIS A 42 -8.11 -6.71 7.71
CA HIS A 42 -9.30 -6.39 8.49
C HIS A 42 -8.98 -5.63 9.78
N GLY A 43 -9.33 -4.34 9.83
CA GLY A 43 -9.29 -3.50 11.03
C GLY A 43 -7.90 -3.35 11.66
N ALA A 44 -6.84 -3.73 10.95
CA ALA A 44 -5.48 -3.79 11.47
C ALA A 44 -4.45 -3.54 10.36
N MET A 45 -3.26 -3.07 10.77
CA MET A 45 -2.15 -2.76 9.86
C MET A 45 -0.86 -3.50 10.25
N TYR A 46 -0.99 -4.66 10.92
CA TYR A 46 0.15 -5.40 11.47
C TYR A 46 1.19 -5.78 10.41
N GLY A 47 0.72 -6.21 9.23
CA GLY A 47 1.58 -6.65 8.13
C GLY A 47 2.23 -5.53 7.32
N ILE A 48 1.86 -4.26 7.52
CA ILE A 48 2.29 -3.17 6.62
C ILE A 48 3.81 -3.00 6.61
N LYS A 49 4.49 -3.13 7.76
CA LYS A 49 5.95 -2.99 7.82
C LYS A 49 6.65 -4.10 7.05
N GLU A 50 6.19 -5.35 7.18
CA GLU A 50 6.72 -6.49 6.45
C GLU A 50 6.47 -6.33 4.94
N PHE A 51 5.25 -5.95 4.55
CA PHE A 51 4.86 -5.70 3.16
C PHE A 51 5.74 -4.66 2.48
N LEU A 52 5.95 -3.51 3.12
CA LEU A 52 6.81 -2.45 2.60
C LEU A 52 8.27 -2.89 2.51
N ASN A 53 8.79 -3.58 3.54
CA ASN A 53 10.15 -4.08 3.55
C ASN A 53 10.38 -5.10 2.41
N TYR A 54 9.43 -6.01 2.19
CA TYR A 54 9.53 -7.02 1.14
C TYR A 54 9.48 -6.41 -0.26
N CYS A 55 8.53 -5.51 -0.52
CA CYS A 55 8.48 -4.78 -1.79
C CYS A 55 9.75 -3.95 -2.02
N ASN A 56 10.28 -3.31 -0.99
CA ASN A 56 11.54 -2.57 -1.08
C ASN A 56 12.73 -3.48 -1.42
N LYS A 57 12.80 -4.68 -0.84
CA LYS A 57 13.82 -5.69 -1.17
C LYS A 57 13.72 -6.11 -2.65
N LYS A 58 12.52 -6.42 -3.14
CA LYS A 58 12.29 -6.78 -4.55
C LYS A 58 12.66 -5.68 -5.52
N ASN A 59 12.42 -4.42 -5.15
CA ASN A 59 12.82 -3.26 -5.91
C ASN A 59 14.33 -2.94 -5.83
N GLY A 60 15.10 -3.60 -4.97
CA GLY A 60 16.52 -3.32 -4.75
C GLY A 60 17.36 -3.27 -6.03
N PRO A 61 17.35 -4.33 -6.87
CA PRO A 61 18.10 -4.35 -8.13
C PRO A 61 17.73 -3.20 -9.07
N HIS A 62 16.44 -2.92 -9.23
CA HIS A 62 15.95 -1.83 -10.07
C HIS A 62 16.34 -0.46 -9.52
N LYS A 63 16.33 -0.27 -8.20
CA LYS A 63 16.81 0.97 -7.57
C LYS A 63 18.30 1.20 -7.81
N THR A 64 19.11 0.14 -7.78
CA THR A 64 20.54 0.22 -8.11
C THR A 64 20.76 0.59 -9.57
N GLU A 65 20.01 0.00 -10.50
CA GLU A 65 20.01 0.34 -11.94
C GLU A 65 19.63 1.82 -12.16
N ILE A 66 18.51 2.26 -11.57
CA ILE A 66 18.03 3.65 -11.63
C ILE A 66 19.08 4.62 -11.08
N ALA A 67 19.71 4.31 -9.95
CA ALA A 67 20.73 5.17 -9.36
C ALA A 67 21.96 5.33 -10.26
N LYS A 68 22.39 4.25 -10.93
CA LYS A 68 23.48 4.30 -11.91
C LYS A 68 23.12 5.17 -13.11
N LEU A 69 21.95 4.95 -13.70
CA LEU A 69 21.46 5.71 -14.85
C LEU A 69 21.33 7.20 -14.52
N ARG A 70 20.79 7.55 -13.35
CA ARG A 70 20.70 8.94 -12.89
C ARG A 70 22.08 9.59 -12.75
N LYS A 71 23.05 8.87 -12.17
CA LYS A 71 24.42 9.36 -12.03
C LYS A 71 25.09 9.60 -13.39
N GLU A 72 24.89 8.70 -14.35
CA GLU A 72 25.43 8.85 -15.71
C GLU A 72 24.79 10.03 -16.44
N ILE A 73 23.48 10.19 -16.35
CA ILE A 73 22.76 11.35 -16.90
C ILE A 73 23.26 12.65 -16.26
N ASP A 74 23.50 12.65 -14.95
CA ASP A 74 24.01 13.82 -14.23
C ASP A 74 25.43 14.21 -14.68
N SER A 75 26.31 13.24 -14.98
CA SER A 75 27.64 13.53 -15.52
C SER A 75 27.61 14.17 -16.91
N LEU A 76 26.56 13.93 -17.69
CA LEU A 76 26.40 14.43 -19.06
C LEU A 76 25.64 15.76 -19.14
N LYS A 77 25.36 16.42 -18.00
CA LYS A 77 24.53 17.64 -17.96
C LYS A 77 25.06 18.79 -18.81
N ASN A 78 26.38 18.94 -18.89
CA ASN A 78 27.06 20.05 -19.56
C ASN A 78 27.70 19.66 -20.89
N GLU A 79 27.51 18.42 -21.35
CA GLU A 79 28.05 17.94 -22.63
C GLU A 79 27.06 18.23 -23.75
N ASP A 80 27.59 18.53 -24.95
CA ASP A 80 26.79 18.66 -26.17
C ASP A 80 26.23 17.27 -26.56
N ASP A 81 24.90 17.13 -26.56
CA ASP A 81 24.20 15.86 -26.84
C ASP A 81 23.98 15.65 -28.34
N SER A 82 24.92 16.09 -29.18
CA SER A 82 24.88 15.87 -30.63
C SER A 82 24.88 14.39 -31.02
N THR A 83 25.23 13.50 -30.09
CA THR A 83 25.22 12.03 -30.25
C THR A 83 23.91 11.35 -29.82
N GLY A 84 22.96 12.07 -29.21
CA GLY A 84 21.68 11.52 -28.71
C GLY A 84 21.81 10.55 -27.52
N ARG A 85 23.00 10.48 -26.91
CA ARG A 85 23.30 9.57 -25.80
C ARG A 85 22.47 9.89 -24.57
N LYS A 86 22.23 11.17 -24.27
CA LYS A 86 21.43 11.59 -23.11
C LYS A 86 19.97 11.17 -23.27
N ALA A 87 19.41 11.32 -24.47
CA ALA A 87 18.05 10.86 -24.78
C ALA A 87 17.90 9.34 -24.61
N ALA A 88 18.88 8.55 -25.08
CA ALA A 88 18.88 7.10 -24.90
C ALA A 88 18.93 6.69 -23.41
N LEU A 89 19.77 7.34 -22.60
CA LEU A 89 19.85 7.09 -21.16
C LEU A 89 18.57 7.50 -20.42
N GLN A 90 17.92 8.59 -20.82
CA GLN A 90 16.62 8.99 -20.28
C GLN A 90 15.53 7.95 -20.58
N GLN A 91 15.53 7.39 -21.79
CA GLN A 91 14.61 6.32 -22.15
C GLN A 91 14.86 5.05 -21.32
N GLN A 92 16.12 4.68 -21.11
CA GLN A 92 16.49 3.57 -20.24
C GLN A 92 16.08 3.82 -18.78
N LEU A 93 16.28 5.04 -18.28
CA LEU A 93 15.84 5.43 -16.93
C LEU A 93 14.34 5.28 -16.78
N GLN A 94 13.56 5.77 -17.74
CA GLN A 94 12.10 5.65 -17.72
C GLN A 94 11.66 4.18 -17.73
N ALA A 95 12.28 3.34 -18.57
CA ALA A 95 11.99 1.91 -18.61
C ALA A 95 12.36 1.20 -17.29
N ALA A 96 13.47 1.59 -16.65
CA ALA A 96 13.87 1.04 -15.36
C ALA A 96 12.93 1.47 -14.22
N GLU A 97 12.46 2.72 -14.23
CA GLU A 97 11.48 3.24 -13.26
C GLU A 97 10.12 2.52 -13.36
N GLN A 98 9.69 2.15 -14.58
CA GLN A 98 8.46 1.37 -14.79
C GLN A 98 8.54 -0.06 -14.24
N LYS A 99 9.75 -0.61 -14.03
CA LYS A 99 9.93 -1.95 -13.41
C LYS A 99 9.73 -1.93 -11.90
N LEU A 100 9.64 -0.75 -11.26
CA LEU A 100 9.42 -0.67 -9.83
C LEU A 100 8.01 -1.14 -9.46
N PHE A 101 7.93 -2.13 -8.60
CA PHE A 101 6.66 -2.59 -8.06
C PHE A 101 6.17 -1.65 -6.96
N LYS A 102 4.92 -1.18 -7.07
CA LYS A 102 4.35 -0.20 -6.15
C LYS A 102 3.52 -0.87 -5.05
N PRO A 103 3.99 -0.87 -3.79
CA PRO A 103 3.13 -1.24 -2.66
C PRO A 103 2.12 -0.12 -2.39
N ILE A 104 0.85 -0.49 -2.18
CA ILE A 104 -0.23 0.42 -1.76
C ILE A 104 -0.67 0.03 -0.35
N VAL A 105 -0.61 0.97 0.57
CA VAL A 105 -0.99 0.74 1.98
C VAL A 105 -2.46 1.06 2.16
N GLY A 106 -3.21 0.16 2.78
CA GLY A 106 -4.59 0.40 3.17
C GLY A 106 -4.99 -0.42 4.40
N CYS A 107 -6.30 -0.40 4.67
CA CYS A 107 -6.96 -1.16 5.72
C CYS A 107 -8.42 -1.35 5.30
N GLU A 108 -8.99 -2.53 5.51
CA GLU A 108 -10.44 -2.69 5.48
C GLU A 108 -10.98 -2.42 6.89
N CYS A 109 -11.41 -1.18 7.10
CA CYS A 109 -11.92 -0.72 8.38
C CYS A 109 -13.34 -1.24 8.63
N TYR A 110 -13.66 -1.51 9.89
CA TYR A 110 -15.05 -1.71 10.31
C TYR A 110 -15.67 -0.34 10.59
N LEU A 111 -16.74 0.03 9.88
CA LEU A 111 -17.48 1.26 10.08
C LEU A 111 -18.72 0.98 10.92
N ALA A 112 -18.82 1.61 12.09
CA ALA A 112 -19.97 1.49 12.98
C ALA A 112 -21.26 1.93 12.27
N ARG A 113 -22.37 1.27 12.59
CA ARG A 113 -23.70 1.61 12.03
C ARG A 113 -24.26 2.92 12.59
N ARG A 114 -23.86 3.28 13.81
CA ARG A 114 -24.23 4.51 14.52
C ARG A 114 -22.96 5.33 14.78
N ASP A 115 -22.44 5.25 15.98
CA ASP A 115 -21.17 5.84 16.43
C ASP A 115 -20.21 4.74 16.92
N ARG A 116 -18.91 5.07 17.03
CA ARG A 116 -17.89 4.10 17.46
C ARG A 116 -17.94 3.78 18.97
N PHE A 117 -18.59 4.61 19.78
CA PHE A 117 -18.61 4.49 21.24
C PHE A 117 -19.73 3.59 21.76
N SER A 118 -20.83 3.44 21.01
CA SER A 118 -21.96 2.59 21.38
C SER A 118 -21.58 1.10 21.40
N GLN A 119 -21.96 0.41 22.48
CA GLN A 119 -21.69 -1.02 22.75
C GLN A 119 -22.85 -1.75 23.46
N SER A 120 -24.06 -1.19 23.44
CA SER A 120 -25.19 -1.68 24.23
C SER A 120 -26.14 -2.57 23.43
N GLU A 121 -26.23 -2.37 22.12
CA GLU A 121 -27.20 -3.03 21.27
C GLU A 121 -26.55 -4.04 20.33
N LYS A 122 -27.30 -5.06 19.92
CA LYS A 122 -26.83 -6.07 18.94
C LYS A 122 -26.32 -5.42 17.64
N ILE A 123 -26.93 -4.30 17.24
CA ILE A 123 -26.53 -3.54 16.04
C ILE A 123 -25.09 -3.01 16.14
N ASP A 124 -24.63 -2.68 17.36
CA ASP A 124 -23.30 -2.15 17.62
C ASP A 124 -22.22 -3.23 17.51
N GLY A 125 -22.57 -4.51 17.71
CA GLY A 125 -21.63 -5.60 17.56
C GLY A 125 -21.23 -5.89 16.11
N SER A 126 -21.83 -5.18 15.16
CA SER A 126 -21.55 -5.30 13.73
C SER A 126 -21.11 -3.96 13.14
N GLY A 127 -20.66 -3.98 11.89
CA GLY A 127 -20.33 -2.78 11.12
C GLY A 127 -20.39 -3.06 9.63
N TRP A 128 -20.25 -2.01 8.84
CA TRP A 128 -19.94 -2.13 7.42
C TRP A 128 -18.44 -2.30 7.24
N HIS A 129 -18.04 -2.90 6.13
CA HIS A 129 -16.66 -2.89 5.72
C HIS A 129 -16.38 -1.67 4.85
N LEU A 130 -15.25 -1.03 5.07
CA LEU A 130 -14.81 0.14 4.30
C LEU A 130 -13.33 0.01 3.96
N VAL A 131 -13.03 -0.14 2.67
CA VAL A 131 -11.65 -0.14 2.17
C VAL A 131 -11.12 1.29 2.13
N VAL A 132 -10.05 1.54 2.86
CA VAL A 132 -9.38 2.86 2.92
C VAL A 132 -7.93 2.70 2.46
N LEU A 133 -7.51 3.53 1.49
CA LEU A 133 -6.16 3.51 0.93
C LEU A 133 -5.41 4.82 1.22
N ALA A 134 -4.16 4.70 1.64
CA ALA A 134 -3.27 5.83 1.84
C ALA A 134 -2.67 6.31 0.51
N LYS A 135 -3.12 7.45 0.00
CA LYS A 135 -2.58 8.07 -1.24
C LYS A 135 -1.15 8.59 -1.08
N ASN A 136 -0.79 9.06 0.12
CA ASN A 136 0.48 9.72 0.41
C ASN A 136 0.85 9.56 1.90
N LEU A 137 1.97 10.17 2.32
CA LEU A 137 2.46 10.09 3.70
C LEU A 137 1.46 10.65 4.72
N THR A 138 0.76 11.74 4.40
CA THR A 138 -0.29 12.29 5.26
C THR A 138 -1.44 11.29 5.40
N GLY A 139 -1.91 10.72 4.30
CA GLY A 139 -2.93 9.68 4.30
C GLY A 139 -2.51 8.44 5.10
N TYR A 140 -1.24 8.02 5.01
CA TYR A 140 -0.71 6.93 5.82
C TYR A 140 -0.76 7.26 7.32
N LYS A 141 -0.31 8.45 7.71
CA LYS A 141 -0.36 8.89 9.12
C LYS A 141 -1.80 8.98 9.63
N ASN A 142 -2.73 9.46 8.82
CA ASN A 142 -4.15 9.51 9.17
C ASN A 142 -4.71 8.10 9.31
N LEU A 143 -4.43 7.19 8.37
CA LEU A 143 -4.86 5.81 8.45
C LEU A 143 -4.34 5.10 9.71
N VAL A 144 -3.08 5.32 10.09
CA VAL A 144 -2.53 4.83 11.36
C VAL A 144 -3.34 5.35 12.55
N LYS A 145 -3.68 6.65 12.59
CA LYS A 145 -4.52 7.22 13.66
C LYS A 145 -5.93 6.61 13.68
N LEU A 146 -6.57 6.47 12.52
CA LEU A 146 -7.90 5.88 12.37
C LEU A 146 -7.92 4.46 12.94
N VAL A 147 -6.97 3.62 12.52
CA VAL A 147 -6.86 2.24 12.99
C VAL A 147 -6.56 2.22 14.49
N SER A 148 -5.62 3.02 15.00
CA SER A 148 -5.37 3.09 16.44
C SER A 148 -6.60 3.47 17.26
N LYS A 149 -7.33 4.52 16.84
CA LYS A 149 -8.57 4.95 17.52
C LYS A 149 -9.68 3.92 17.44
N SER A 150 -9.76 3.15 16.35
CA SER A 150 -10.72 2.05 16.25
C SER A 150 -10.51 0.96 17.31
N TRP A 151 -9.26 0.76 17.75
CA TRP A 151 -8.92 -0.17 18.83
C TRP A 151 -9.08 0.44 20.23
N THR A 152 -8.73 1.71 20.42
CA THR A 152 -8.74 2.35 21.75
C THR A 152 -10.07 2.98 22.13
N GLU A 153 -10.86 3.43 21.16
CA GLU A 153 -12.15 4.11 21.37
C GLU A 153 -13.33 3.30 20.82
N GLY A 154 -13.12 2.65 19.67
CA GLY A 154 -14.21 2.03 18.89
C GLY A 154 -14.42 0.54 19.09
N PHE A 155 -13.61 -0.10 19.94
CA PHE A 155 -13.59 -1.55 20.03
C PHE A 155 -14.80 -2.09 20.80
N TYR A 156 -15.53 -3.01 20.15
CA TYR A 156 -16.55 -3.84 20.82
C TYR A 156 -16.30 -5.31 20.50
N TYR A 157 -16.90 -5.87 19.43
CA TYR A 157 -16.48 -7.18 18.89
C TYR A 157 -15.40 -7.06 17.80
N ARG A 158 -15.34 -5.88 17.18
CA ARG A 158 -14.37 -5.49 16.15
C ARG A 158 -13.89 -4.06 16.44
N PRO A 159 -12.68 -3.68 15.98
CA PRO A 159 -12.18 -2.32 16.11
C PRO A 159 -12.88 -1.42 15.08
N ARG A 160 -13.83 -0.58 15.52
CA ARG A 160 -14.69 0.20 14.62
C ARG A 160 -14.27 1.66 14.54
N ILE A 161 -14.30 2.24 13.35
CA ILE A 161 -14.34 3.69 13.15
C ILE A 161 -15.79 4.15 12.97
N ASP A 162 -16.02 5.45 12.91
CA ASP A 162 -17.27 6.05 12.45
C ASP A 162 -17.00 7.16 11.43
N LYS A 163 -18.06 7.77 10.89
CA LYS A 163 -17.95 8.83 9.89
C LYS A 163 -17.30 10.09 10.45
N GLU A 164 -17.59 10.44 11.70
CA GLU A 164 -17.01 11.60 12.39
C GLU A 164 -15.49 11.48 12.46
N LEU A 165 -14.99 10.32 12.88
CA LEU A 165 -13.56 10.06 12.94
C LEU A 165 -12.91 10.04 11.54
N LEU A 166 -13.62 9.55 10.52
CA LEU A 166 -13.12 9.51 9.14
C LEU A 166 -12.96 10.91 8.52
N GLU A 167 -13.72 11.90 8.97
CA GLU A 167 -13.69 13.29 8.48
C GLU A 167 -12.54 14.14 9.09
N GLN A 168 -11.82 13.63 10.10
CA GLN A 168 -10.69 14.31 10.77
C GLN A 168 -9.35 14.15 10.04
#